data_AF-A0AA38FFG7-F1
#
_entry.id   AF-A0AA38FFG7-F1
#
_cell.length_a   1.000
_cell.length_b   1.000
_cell.length_c   1.000
_cell.angle_alpha   90.00
_cell.angle_beta   90.00
_cell.angle_gamma   90.00
#
_symmetry.space_group_name_H-M   'P 1'
#
loop_
_entity.id
_entity.type
_entity.pdbx_description
1 polymer ?
#
loop_
_entity_poly.entity_id
_entity_poly.type
_entity_poly.pdbx_seq_one_letter_code
_entity_poly.pdbx_strand_id
1 'polypeptide(L)' 'DIIGRTDVEIFTGAGVKESQDFKAEVLQRGLPAKREIMFETELFGTKTFLIHVEPVFSKAGETIGVNYMGMDITDQ' A
#
# COMPACT_ATOMS: atom_id res chain seq x y z
N ASP A 1 -12.59 -11.32 5.44
CA ASP A 1 -11.44 -12.23 5.24
C ASP A 1 -10.43 -11.51 4.36
N ILE A 2 -9.16 -11.46 4.75
CA ILE A 2 -8.12 -10.62 4.12
C ILE A 2 -6.97 -11.47 3.59
N ILE A 3 -6.70 -12.63 4.22
CA ILE A 3 -5.58 -13.49 3.85
C ILE A 3 -5.88 -14.14 2.50
N GLY A 4 -4.91 -14.08 1.58
CA GLY A 4 -5.05 -14.64 0.23
C GLY A 4 -5.84 -13.77 -0.75
N ARG A 5 -6.10 -12.51 -0.41
CA ARG A 5 -6.79 -11.52 -1.26
C ARG A 5 -5.89 -10.34 -1.58
N THR A 6 -6.09 -9.75 -2.76
CA THR A 6 -5.43 -8.51 -3.20
C THR A 6 -6.19 -7.27 -2.71
N ASP A 7 -5.53 -6.11 -2.69
CA ASP A 7 -6.17 -4.87 -2.22
C ASP A 7 -7.40 -4.53 -3.05
N VAL A 8 -7.36 -4.78 -4.37
CA VAL A 8 -8.49 -4.55 -5.29
C VAL A 8 -9.65 -5.55 -5.12
N GLU A 9 -9.43 -6.70 -4.47
CA GLU A 9 -10.49 -7.65 -4.11
C GLU A 9 -11.16 -7.30 -2.78
N ILE A 10 -10.46 -6.57 -1.91
CA ILE A 10 -10.94 -6.22 -0.57
C ILE A 10 -11.54 -4.81 -0.55
N PHE A 11 -10.98 -3.89 -1.33
CA PHE A 11 -11.34 -2.48 -1.35
C PHE A 11 -11.76 -2.03 -2.74
N THR A 12 -12.77 -1.16 -2.77
CA THR A 12 -13.24 -0.48 -3.98
C THR A 12 -13.08 1.02 -3.80
N GLY A 13 -12.77 1.73 -4.88
CA GLY A 13 -12.65 3.19 -4.85
C GLY A 13 -11.34 3.72 -5.42
N ALA A 14 -11.24 5.05 -5.50
CA ALA A 14 -10.02 5.71 -5.96
C ALA A 14 -8.87 5.46 -4.98
N GLY A 15 -7.63 5.47 -5.48
CA GLY A 15 -6.42 5.23 -4.67
C GLY A 15 -6.08 3.77 -4.39
N VAL A 16 -7.05 2.84 -4.45
CA VAL A 16 -6.80 1.40 -4.18
C VAL A 16 -5.81 0.80 -5.19
N LYS A 17 -6.04 1.03 -6.49
CA LYS A 17 -5.15 0.55 -7.54
C LYS A 17 -3.77 1.21 -7.46
N GLU A 18 -3.71 2.51 -7.17
CA GLU A 18 -2.45 3.22 -7.01
C GLU A 18 -1.62 2.65 -5.85
N SER A 19 -2.27 2.36 -4.72
CA SER A 19 -1.63 1.72 -3.56
C SER A 19 -1.09 0.33 -3.89
N GLN A 20 -1.86 -0.49 -4.61
CA GLN A 20 -1.42 -1.82 -5.05
C GLN A 20 -0.23 -1.74 -6.02
N ASP A 21 -0.30 -0.85 -7.01
CA ASP A 21 0.77 -0.65 -7.99
C ASP A 21 2.05 -0.11 -7.29
N PHE A 22 1.90 0.76 -6.30
CA PHE A 22 3.01 1.28 -5.49
C PHE A 22 3.69 0.18 -4.66
N LYS A 23 2.91 -0.71 -4.03
CA LYS A 23 3.45 -1.90 -3.33
C LYS A 23 4.21 -2.82 -4.29
N ALA A 24 3.69 -3.02 -5.51
CA ALA A 24 4.36 -3.81 -6.54
C ALA A 24 5.68 -3.16 -7.01
N GLU A 25 5.72 -1.83 -7.12
CA GLU A 25 6.94 -1.08 -7.44
C GLU A 25 8.04 -1.32 -6.39
N VAL A 26 7.70 -1.19 -5.10
CA VAL A 26 8.65 -1.40 -3.99
C VAL A 26 9.13 -2.85 -3.94
N LEU A 27 8.24 -3.81 -4.17
CA LEU A 27 8.58 -5.23 -4.29
C LEU A 27 9.60 -5.48 -5.40
N GLN A 28 9.39 -4.90 -6.59
CA GLN A 28 10.28 -5.08 -7.73
C GLN A 28 11.64 -4.38 -7.56
N ARG A 29 11.64 -3.19 -6.96
CA ARG A 29 12.87 -2.40 -6.76
C ARG A 29 13.69 -2.87 -5.56
N GLY A 30 13.06 -3.51 -4.57
CA GLY A 30 13.71 -3.89 -3.31
C GLY A 30 14.19 -2.69 -2.49
N LEU A 31 13.57 -1.52 -2.66
CA LEU A 31 13.94 -0.28 -1.97
C LEU A 31 12.71 0.33 -1.27
N PRO A 32 12.83 0.79 -0.02
CA PRO A 32 11.72 1.43 0.68
C PRO A 32 11.34 2.76 0.03
N ALA A 33 10.05 3.09 0.08
CA ALA A 33 9.53 4.33 -0.46
C ALA A 33 8.28 4.79 0.30
N LYS A 34 7.92 6.07 0.15
CA LYS A 34 6.67 6.64 0.66
C LYS A 34 5.95 7.47 -0.40
N ARG A 35 4.62 7.47 -0.36
CA ARG A 35 3.76 8.24 -1.26
C ARG A 35 2.50 8.69 -0.54
N GLU A 36 2.07 9.91 -0.79
CA GLU A 36 0.75 10.38 -0.38
C GLU A 36 -0.27 9.93 -1.41
N ILE A 37 -1.30 9.22 -0.98
CA ILE A 37 -2.34 8.68 -1.84
C ILE A 37 -3.68 9.11 -1.29
N MET A 38 -4.50 9.72 -2.15
CA MET A 38 -5.89 10.03 -1.84
C MET A 38 -6.75 8.80 -2.12
N PHE A 39 -7.50 8.38 -1.11
CA PHE A 39 -8.46 7.31 -1.19
C PHE A 39 -9.87 7.89 -1.15
N GLU A 40 -10.73 7.40 -2.03
CA GLU A 40 -12.17 7.69 -2.00
C GLU A 40 -12.89 6.35 -1.99
N THR A 41 -13.29 5.90 -0.79
CA THR A 41 -13.90 4.58 -0.58
C THR A 41 -15.15 4.69 0.28
N GLU A 42 -16.03 3.70 0.19
CA GLU A 42 -17.25 3.65 1.02
C GLU A 42 -16.96 3.47 2.53
N LEU A 43 -15.77 2.99 2.90
CA LEU A 43 -15.43 2.67 4.29
C LEU A 43 -15.17 3.90 5.14
N PHE A 44 -14.55 4.93 4.56
CA PHE A 44 -14.09 6.11 5.30
C PHE A 44 -14.22 7.42 4.50
N GLY A 45 -14.87 7.39 3.34
CA GLY A 45 -15.02 8.54 2.45
C GLY A 45 -13.71 8.94 1.78
N THR A 46 -13.54 10.25 1.55
CA THR A 46 -12.33 10.82 0.98
C THR A 46 -11.31 11.10 2.09
N LYS A 47 -10.15 10.46 2.00
CA LYS A 47 -9.04 10.59 2.96
C LYS A 47 -7.70 10.55 2.23
N THR A 48 -6.74 11.35 2.67
CA THR A 48 -5.36 11.28 2.18
C THR A 48 -4.50 10.55 3.19
N PHE A 49 -3.77 9.54 2.73
CA PHE A 49 -2.85 8.78 3.55
C PHE A 49 -1.42 8.93 3.06
N LEU A 50 -0.47 9.10 3.99
CA LEU A 50 0.93 8.82 3.72
C LEU A 50 1.15 7.32 3.82
N ILE A 51 1.35 6.66 2.68
CA ILE A 51 1.66 5.24 2.57
C ILE A 51 3.18 5.08 2.57
N HIS A 52 3.72 4.41 3.59
CA HIS A 52 5.13 4.02 3.69
C HIS A 52 5.26 2.52 3.49
N VAL A 53 6.09 2.09 2.54
CA VAL A 53 6.24 0.68 2.16
C VAL A 53 7.70 0.27 2.25
N GLU A 54 7.96 -0.86 2.87
CA GLU A 54 9.29 -1.45 3.05
C GLU A 54 9.35 -2.86 2.45
N PRO A 55 10.39 -3.20 1.68
CA PRO A 55 10.59 -4.56 1.18
C PRO A 55 10.90 -5.51 2.34
N VAL A 56 10.31 -6.71 2.30
CA VAL A 56 10.63 -7.81 3.22
C VAL A 56 11.55 -8.79 2.50
N PHE A 57 12.68 -9.11 3.12
CA PHE A 57 13.68 -10.00 2.53
C PHE A 57 13.65 -11.38 3.18
N SER A 58 13.92 -12.41 2.36
CA SER A 58 14.23 -13.75 2.85
C SER A 58 15.60 -13.77 3.54
N LYS A 59 15.92 -14.88 4.23
CA LYS A 59 17.27 -15.10 4.78
C LYS A 59 18.37 -15.13 3.69
N ALA A 60 18.00 -15.39 2.43
CA ALA A 60 18.90 -15.38 1.30
C ALA A 60 19.04 -14.00 0.64
N GLY A 61 18.32 -12.98 1.13
CA GLY A 61 18.36 -11.61 0.59
C GLY A 61 17.40 -11.33 -0.57
N GLU A 62 16.54 -12.29 -0.92
CA GLU A 62 15.52 -12.10 -1.97
C GLU A 62 14.33 -11.32 -1.43
N THR A 63 13.76 -10.39 -2.20
CA THR A 63 12.53 -9.70 -1.80
C THR A 63 11.33 -10.63 -1.93
N ILE A 64 10.66 -10.93 -0.82
CA ILE A 64 9.56 -11.90 -0.73
C ILE A 64 8.19 -11.26 -0.47
N GLY A 65 8.15 -9.96 -0.26
CA GLY A 65 6.93 -9.23 0.01
C GLY A 65 7.22 -7.80 0.44
N VAL A 66 6.20 -7.15 0.98
CA VAL A 66 6.29 -5.79 1.51
C VAL A 66 5.59 -5.71 2.86
N ASN A 67 6.12 -4.88 3.74
CA ASN A 67 5.39 -4.34 4.89
C ASN A 67 4.94 -2.92 4.53
N TYR A 68 3.77 -2.50 4.98
CA TYR A 68 3.33 -1.13 4.76
C TYR A 68 2.56 -0.56 5.93
N MET A 69 2.63 0.76 6.07
CA MET A 69 1.89 1.55 7.04
C MET A 69 1.22 2.71 6.31
N GLY A 70 -0.08 2.90 6.53
CA GLY A 70 -0.81 4.10 6.10
C GLY A 70 -1.10 4.99 7.30
N MET A 71 -0.71 6.26 7.22
CA MET A 71 -1.04 7.29 8.21
C MET A 71 -2.05 8.26 7.61
N ASP A 72 -3.20 8.47 8.25
CA ASP A 72 -4.16 9.50 7.83
C ASP A 72 -3.53 10.89 8.03
N ILE A 73 -3.43 11.65 6.95
CA ILE A 73 -2.86 12.99 6.90
C ILE A 73 -3.84 14.03 6.33
N THR A 74 -5.13 13.70 6.29
CA THR A 74 -6.15 14.47 5.57
C THR A 74 -6.23 15.94 6.01
N ASP A 75 -6.02 16.20 7.30
CA ASP A 75 -6.19 17.53 7.90
C ASP A 75 -4.85 18.21 8.26
N GLN A 76 -3.73 17.82 7.62
CA GLN A 76 -2.42 18.43 7.84
C GLN A 76 -2.33 19.89 7.37
#